data_AF-A0A9N9M958-F1
#
_entry.id   AF-A0A9N9M958-F1
#
_cell.length_a   1.000
_cell.length_b   1.000
_cell.length_c   1.000
_cell.angle_alpha   90.00
_cell.angle_beta   90.00
_cell.angle_gamma   90.00
#
_symmetry.space_group_name_H-M   'P 1'
#
loop_
_entity.id
_entity.type
_entity.pdbx_description
1 polymer ?
#
loop_
_entity_poly.entity_id
_entity_poly.type
_entity_poly.pdbx_seq_one_letter_code
_entity_poly.pdbx_strand_id
1 'polypeptide(L)'
;MKEKSLDGEVYSEEYVKMKLKAHYGDSICMTSKSGKWTLCSRGTVSRILNDKWYEDKLKNITDERMRIVEAAAILIKVACEYDNYPSVEQRLYWYPGQFAFRTLFCNGWWLSSA
;
A
#
# COMPACT_ATOMS: atom_id res chain seq x y z
N MET A 1 6.25 12.24 44.36
CA MET A 1 6.94 10.94 44.30
C MET A 1 6.19 9.95 45.19
N LYS A 2 5.51 8.97 44.58
CA LYS A 2 5.10 7.65 45.14
C LYS A 2 4.92 6.76 43.90
N GLU A 3 5.82 5.82 43.61
CA GLU A 3 6.04 4.47 44.17
C GLU A 3 5.36 3.44 43.27
N LYS A 4 6.18 2.55 42.67
CA LYS A 4 5.80 1.55 41.68
C LYS A 4 5.28 0.28 42.38
N SER A 5 4.15 -0.25 41.91
CA SER A 5 3.72 -1.64 42.15
C SER A 5 3.74 -2.41 40.82
N LEU A 6 4.38 -3.59 40.82
CA LEU A 6 4.49 -4.53 39.69
C LEU A 6 3.29 -5.48 39.67
N ASP A 7 2.09 -4.92 39.56
CA ASP A 7 0.89 -5.66 39.17
C ASP A 7 0.53 -5.12 37.79
N GLY A 8 0.41 -5.98 36.78
CA GLY A 8 0.32 -5.58 35.36
C GLY A 8 -0.69 -4.46 35.12
N GLU A 9 -0.23 -3.21 35.18
CA GLU A 9 -1.06 -2.03 34.97
C GLU A 9 -1.56 -2.10 33.53
N VAL A 10 -2.85 -2.42 33.40
CA VAL A 10 -3.56 -2.23 32.14
C VAL A 10 -3.59 -0.73 31.91
N TYR A 11 -2.62 -0.24 31.16
CA TYR A 11 -2.54 1.17 30.79
C TYR A 11 -3.86 1.60 30.13
N SER A 12 -4.36 2.76 30.53
CA SER A 12 -5.55 3.31 29.89
C SER A 12 -5.29 3.56 28.40
N GLU A 13 -6.35 3.48 27.60
CA GLU A 13 -6.26 3.72 26.16
C GLU A 13 -5.68 5.11 25.84
N GLU A 14 -6.04 6.13 26.63
CA GLU A 14 -5.47 7.47 26.48
C GLU A 14 -3.97 7.51 26.76
N TYR A 15 -3.51 6.80 27.80
CA TYR A 15 -2.10 6.79 28.15
C TYR A 15 -1.24 6.16 27.04
N VAL A 16 -1.70 5.02 26.49
CA VAL A 16 -1.03 4.36 25.38
C VAL A 16 -1.03 5.25 24.13
N LYS A 17 -2.18 5.86 23.78
CA LYS A 17 -2.27 6.81 22.66
C LYS A 17 -1.33 8.00 22.83
N MET A 18 -1.27 8.57 24.02
CA MET A 18 -0.38 9.68 24.35
C MET A 18 1.09 9.28 24.19
N LYS A 19 1.50 8.12 24.73
CA LYS A 19 2.86 7.60 24.58
C LYS A 19 3.22 7.32 23.12
N LEU A 20 2.32 6.69 22.36
CA LEU A 20 2.53 6.43 20.95
C LEU A 20 2.70 7.73 20.16
N LYS A 21 1.85 8.73 20.40
CA LYS A 21 1.97 10.03 19.75
C LYS A 21 3.26 10.77 20.13
N ALA A 22 3.69 10.69 21.39
CA ALA A 22 4.91 11.33 21.85
C ALA A 22 6.17 10.71 21.21
N HIS A 23 6.21 9.38 21.03
CA HIS A 23 7.37 8.69 20.48
C HIS A 23 7.37 8.59 18.94
N TYR A 24 6.20 8.40 18.33
CA TYR A 24 6.08 8.11 16.90
C TYR A 24 5.31 9.20 16.13
N GLY A 25 4.84 10.26 16.78
CA GLY A 25 4.03 11.29 16.15
C GLY A 25 2.72 10.72 15.58
N ASP A 26 2.33 11.18 14.39
CA ASP A 26 1.13 10.70 13.69
C ASP A 26 1.35 9.45 12.83
N SER A 27 2.56 8.87 12.89
CA SER A 27 3.00 7.76 12.05
C SER A 27 2.41 6.40 12.49
N ILE A 28 2.03 6.29 13.76
CA ILE A 28 1.37 5.14 14.35
C ILE A 28 0.21 5.65 15.21
N CYS A 29 -0.99 5.11 15.01
CA CYS A 29 -2.14 5.41 15.85
C CYS A 29 -2.83 4.14 16.34
N MET A 30 -3.43 4.22 17.52
CA MET A 30 -4.22 3.13 18.09
C MET A 30 -5.70 3.47 17.94
N THR A 31 -6.47 2.51 17.45
CA THR A 31 -7.93 2.61 17.31
C THR A 31 -8.60 1.45 18.03
N SER A 32 -9.79 1.68 18.57
CA SER A 32 -10.59 0.65 19.23
C SER A 32 -11.89 0.49 18.46
N LYS A 33 -12.20 -0.72 18.01
CA LYS A 33 -13.48 -1.07 17.40
C LYS A 33 -14.01 -2.32 18.10
N SER A 34 -15.23 -2.24 18.64
CA SER A 34 -15.88 -3.34 19.38
C SER A 34 -15.03 -3.90 20.53
N GLY A 35 -14.34 -3.03 21.27
CA GLY A 35 -13.51 -3.42 22.42
C GLY A 35 -12.17 -4.09 22.06
N LYS A 36 -11.83 -4.21 20.77
CA LYS A 36 -10.54 -4.70 20.31
C LYS A 36 -9.64 -3.54 19.88
N TRP A 37 -8.43 -3.51 20.43
CA TRP A 37 -7.42 -2.52 20.07
C TRP A 37 -6.69 -2.95 18.80
N THR A 38 -6.62 -2.04 17.84
CA THR A 38 -5.91 -2.21 16.58
C THR A 38 -4.87 -1.10 16.45
N LEU A 39 -3.62 -1.49 16.20
CA LEU A 39 -2.56 -0.57 15.87
C LEU A 39 -2.56 -0.33 14.35
N CYS A 40 -2.59 0.94 13.95
CA CYS A 40 -2.57 1.35 12.56
C CYS A 40 -1.30 2.14 12.28
N SER A 41 -0.57 1.77 11.23
CA SER A 41 0.49 2.63 10.68
C SER A 41 -0.15 3.61 9.70
N ARG A 42 -0.04 4.91 9.97
CA ARG A 42 -0.60 5.96 9.11
C ARG A 42 0.51 6.56 8.26
N GLY A 43 0.52 6.23 6.98
CA GLY A 43 1.49 6.77 6.01
C GLY A 43 2.92 6.24 6.16
N THR A 44 3.31 5.71 7.32
CA THR A 44 4.65 5.18 7.58
C THR A 44 5.03 4.03 6.67
N VAL A 45 4.12 3.08 6.46
CA VAL A 45 4.36 1.96 5.54
C VAL A 45 4.47 2.46 4.11
N SER A 46 3.58 3.36 3.69
CA SER A 46 3.66 3.98 2.36
C SER A 46 4.96 4.74 2.15
N ARG A 47 5.44 5.47 3.17
CA ARG A 47 6.69 6.22 3.11
C ARG A 47 7.89 5.29 3.05
N ILE A 48 7.97 4.28 3.93
CA ILE A 48 9.06 3.30 3.93
C ILE A 48 9.14 2.56 2.59
N LEU A 49 8.00 2.13 2.04
CA LEU A 49 7.97 1.47 0.73
C LEU A 49 8.43 2.40 -0.39
N ASN A 50 8.00 3.67 -0.34
CA ASN A 50 8.35 4.67 -1.32
C ASN A 50 9.85 5.03 -1.27
N ASP A 51 10.36 5.31 -0.06
CA ASP A 51 11.75 5.67 0.17
C ASP A 51 12.66 4.52 -0.27
N LYS A 52 12.37 3.30 0.16
CA LYS A 52 13.11 2.10 -0.26
C LYS A 52 13.11 1.91 -1.77
N TRP A 53 11.96 2.10 -2.44
CA TRP A 53 11.85 1.95 -3.88
C TRP A 53 12.76 2.91 -4.66
N TYR A 54 12.95 4.13 -4.14
CA TYR A 54 13.80 5.15 -4.74
C TYR A 54 15.26 5.07 -4.28
N GLU A 55 15.54 4.57 -3.07
CA GLU A 55 16.90 4.25 -2.62
C GLU A 55 17.52 3.14 -3.47
N ASP A 56 16.72 2.13 -3.83
CA ASP A 56 17.14 1.00 -4.68
C ASP A 56 17.22 1.36 -6.19
N LYS A 57 17.04 2.64 -6.54
CA LYS A 57 17.06 3.10 -7.94
C LYS A 57 18.43 2.90 -8.57
N LEU A 58 18.46 2.20 -9.70
CA LEU A 58 19.70 1.95 -10.44
C LEU A 58 20.11 3.20 -11.23
N LYS A 59 21.43 3.45 -11.29
CA LYS A 59 22.00 4.57 -12.09
C LYS A 59 21.90 4.33 -13.60
N ASN A 60 21.92 3.05 -14.01
CA ASN A 60 21.77 2.67 -15.41
C ASN A 60 20.29 2.69 -15.79
N ILE A 61 19.95 3.46 -16.82
CA ILE A 61 18.57 3.65 -17.29
C ILE A 61 17.98 2.33 -17.82
N THR A 62 18.75 1.50 -18.51
CA THR A 62 18.24 0.25 -19.09
C THR A 62 17.85 -0.73 -17.99
N ASP A 63 18.70 -0.87 -16.97
CA ASP A 63 18.46 -1.77 -15.84
C ASP A 63 17.30 -1.26 -14.97
N GLU A 64 17.21 0.06 -14.77
CA GLU A 64 16.09 0.67 -14.04
C GLU A 64 14.74 0.47 -14.76
N ARG A 65 14.72 0.56 -16.09
CA ARG A 65 13.51 0.26 -16.87
C ARG A 65 13.08 -1.19 -16.70
N MET A 66 14.03 -2.13 -16.68
CA MET A 66 13.72 -3.53 -16.46
C MET A 66 13.13 -3.76 -15.06
N ARG A 67 13.76 -3.20 -14.02
CA ARG A 67 13.27 -3.27 -12.63
C ARG A 67 11.82 -2.79 -12.48
N ILE A 68 11.48 -1.67 -13.13
CA ILE A 68 10.12 -1.12 -13.13
C ILE A 68 9.13 -2.10 -13.78
N VAL A 69 9.49 -2.66 -14.94
CA VAL A 69 8.64 -3.60 -15.68
C VAL A 69 8.44 -4.90 -14.90
N GLU A 70 9.48 -5.45 -14.30
CA GLU A 70 9.41 -6.65 -13.47
C GLU A 70 8.51 -6.45 -12.25
N ALA A 71 8.68 -5.32 -11.54
CA ALA A 71 7.82 -4.99 -10.40
C ALA A 71 6.34 -4.86 -10.82
N ALA A 72 6.06 -4.21 -11.95
CA ALA A 72 4.69 -4.11 -12.48
C ALA A 72 4.11 -5.49 -12.85
N ALA A 73 4.91 -6.37 -13.46
CA ALA A 73 4.49 -7.72 -13.80
C ALA A 73 4.13 -8.55 -12.55
N ILE A 74 4.92 -8.44 -11.48
CA ILE A 74 4.63 -9.08 -10.18
C ILE A 74 3.30 -8.56 -9.61
N LEU A 75 3.09 -7.24 -9.61
CA LEU A 75 1.86 -6.64 -9.10
C LEU A 75 0.62 -7.09 -9.88
N ILE A 76 0.71 -7.15 -11.21
CA ILE A 76 -0.37 -7.66 -12.07
C ILE A 76 -0.65 -9.13 -11.77
N LYS A 77 0.40 -9.95 -11.67
CA LYS A 77 0.26 -11.37 -11.34
C LYS A 77 -0.45 -11.58 -10.01
N VAL A 78 -0.02 -10.89 -8.96
CA VAL A 78 -0.66 -10.94 -7.63
C VAL A 78 -2.12 -10.46 -7.72
N ALA A 79 -2.39 -9.36 -8.44
CA ALA A 79 -3.75 -8.87 -8.59
C ALA A 79 -4.68 -9.88 -9.31
N CYS A 80 -4.15 -10.61 -10.29
CA CYS A 80 -4.87 -11.67 -11.00
C CYS A 80 -5.07 -12.93 -10.15
N GLU A 81 -4.10 -13.31 -9.31
CA GLU A 81 -4.20 -14.49 -8.45
C GLU A 81 -5.21 -14.34 -7.31
N TYR A 82 -5.44 -13.11 -6.83
CA TYR A 82 -6.34 -12.83 -5.72
C TYR A 82 -7.78 -12.48 -6.13
N ASP A 83 -8.14 -12.57 -7.43
CA ASP A 83 -9.44 -12.13 -7.97
C ASP A 83 -9.85 -10.70 -7.53
N ASN A 84 -8.88 -9.91 -7.09
CA ASN A 84 -9.07 -8.58 -6.53
C ASN A 84 -8.75 -7.52 -7.59
N TYR A 85 -9.00 -7.87 -8.85
CA TYR A 85 -8.84 -6.96 -9.96
C TYR A 85 -10.05 -6.03 -9.96
N PRO A 86 -9.87 -4.71 -9.75
CA PRO A 86 -10.99 -3.80 -9.63
C PRO A 86 -11.87 -3.89 -10.88
N SER A 87 -13.18 -3.96 -10.66
CA SER A 87 -14.15 -3.98 -11.76
C SER A 87 -13.92 -2.79 -12.69
N VAL A 88 -14.40 -2.88 -13.94
CA VAL A 88 -14.25 -1.78 -14.93
C VAL A 88 -14.71 -0.44 -14.34
N GLU A 89 -15.74 -0.44 -13.51
CA GLU A 89 -16.29 0.73 -12.84
C GLU A 89 -15.36 1.29 -11.74
N GLN A 90 -14.70 0.43 -10.97
CA GLN A 90 -13.72 0.86 -9.97
C GLN A 90 -12.47 1.47 -10.61
N ARG A 91 -12.05 0.99 -11.79
CA ARG A 91 -10.89 1.56 -12.52
C ARG A 91 -11.09 3.00 -12.98
N LEU A 92 -12.33 3.38 -13.31
CA LEU A 92 -12.66 4.75 -13.72
C LEU A 92 -12.51 5.77 -12.57
N TYR A 93 -12.56 5.30 -11.32
CA TYR A 93 -12.41 6.16 -10.13
C TYR A 93 -10.95 6.42 -9.73
N TRP A 94 -10.03 5.51 -10.02
CA TRP A 94 -8.61 5.64 -9.65
C TRP A 94 -7.79 6.48 -10.65
N TYR A 95 -8.27 6.65 -11.89
CA TYR A 95 -7.62 7.48 -12.90
C TYR A 95 -8.65 8.34 -13.65
N PRO A 96 -9.03 9.52 -13.12
CA PRO A 96 -9.99 10.41 -13.76
C PRO A 96 -9.44 11.13 -15.01
N GLY A 97 -8.51 10.53 -15.77
CA GLY A 97 -7.82 11.23 -16.85
C GLY A 97 -7.09 10.41 -17.92
N GLN A 98 -7.27 9.10 -18.05
CA GLN A 98 -6.63 8.34 -19.15
C GLN A 98 -7.58 7.39 -19.90
N PHE A 99 -8.50 7.98 -20.66
CA PHE A 99 -9.04 7.33 -21.85
C PHE A 99 -8.01 7.42 -22.99
N ALA A 100 -7.02 6.54 -23.05
CA ALA A 100 -6.14 6.47 -24.23
C ALA A 100 -5.39 5.13 -24.47
N PHE A 101 -5.71 4.02 -23.80
CA PHE A 101 -5.00 2.74 -24.03
C PHE A 101 -5.89 1.53 -24.31
N ARG A 102 -7.13 1.75 -24.75
CA ARG A 102 -8.05 0.67 -25.11
C ARG A 102 -8.23 0.58 -26.62
N THR A 103 -7.19 0.19 -27.38
CA THR A 103 -7.35 -0.34 -28.75
C THR A 103 -6.08 -1.06 -29.30
N LEU A 104 -5.28 -1.80 -28.52
CA LEU A 104 -4.20 -2.59 -29.16
C LEU A 104 -3.96 -4.02 -28.67
N PHE A 105 -4.52 -4.49 -27.55
CA PHE A 105 -4.17 -5.85 -27.06
C PHE A 105 -5.31 -6.85 -26.92
N CYS A 106 -6.53 -6.51 -27.33
CA CYS A 106 -7.63 -7.47 -27.37
C CYS A 106 -8.49 -7.23 -28.60
N ASN A 107 -8.04 -7.68 -29.76
CA ASN A 107 -8.90 -8.11 -30.86
C ASN A 107 -8.13 -9.13 -31.69
N GLY A 108 -8.10 -10.36 -31.18
CA GLY A 108 -7.92 -11.51 -32.04
C GLY A 108 -9.11 -11.59 -32.99
N TRP A 109 -9.00 -10.94 -34.13
CA TRP A 109 -9.80 -11.20 -35.32
C TRP A 109 -8.84 -11.71 -36.39
N TRP A 110 -8.65 -13.02 -36.40
CA TRP A 110 -8.29 -13.75 -37.60
C TRP A 110 -9.53 -13.81 -38.48
N LEU A 111 -9.51 -13.18 -39.66
CA LEU A 111 -10.39 -13.57 -40.77
C LEU A 111 -9.67 -13.31 -42.10
N SER A 112 -9.53 -14.43 -42.80
CA SER A 112 -9.07 -14.71 -44.15
C SER A 112 -9.50 -13.76 -45.28
N SER A 113 -8.72 -13.86 -46.36
CA SER A 113 -9.07 -13.72 -47.79
C SER A 113 -9.11 -12.32 -48.39
N ALA A 114 -8.06 -11.96 -49.15
CA ALA A 114 -7.99 -12.02 -50.62
C ALA A 114 -6.80 -11.19 -51.12
#